data_AF-A0A060CQP7-F1
#
_entry.id   AF-A0A060CQP7-F1
#
_cell.length_a   1.000
_cell.length_b   1.000
_cell.length_c   1.000
_cell.angle_alpha   90.00
_cell.angle_beta   90.00
_cell.angle_gamma   90.00
#
_symmetry.space_group_name_H-M   'P 1'
#
loop_
_entity.id
_entity.type
_entity.pdbx_description
1 polymer ?
#
loop_
_entity_poly.entity_id
_entity_poly.type
_entity_poly.pdbx_seq_one_letter_code
_entity_poly.pdbx_strand_id
1 'polypeptide(L)'
;VTKRVLPVLFISGLLLAGVLAYAFFLLGQTEAPSRPSVSSAAAGADKAAAAVAAMTPEERVGQLMMIGIMGPELDTAAAQQLARCPAGNIIFFDRNMVSPVQVRKLTKELRQRIEMHSGVLPFIALDQEGGRVLRMRGSFPAIPSEEDIGRTGD
;
A
#
# COMPACT_ATOMS: atom_id res chain seq x y z
N VAL A 1 -16.87 56.01 -37.45
CA VAL A 1 -17.29 55.34 -36.18
C VAL A 1 -16.46 54.10 -35.83
N THR A 2 -15.67 53.54 -36.76
CA THR A 2 -15.01 52.21 -36.60
C THR A 2 -13.60 52.17 -35.99
N LYS A 3 -12.93 53.30 -35.70
CA LYS A 3 -11.53 53.30 -35.22
C LYS A 3 -11.34 53.24 -33.70
N ARG A 4 -12.40 53.35 -32.88
CA ARG A 4 -12.31 53.31 -31.40
C ARG A 4 -12.83 52.01 -30.76
N VAL A 5 -13.48 51.13 -31.52
CA VAL A 5 -14.12 49.91 -30.99
C VAL A 5 -13.11 48.76 -30.85
N LEU A 6 -12.12 48.70 -31.76
CA LEU A 6 -11.10 47.65 -31.77
C LEU A 6 -10.20 47.62 -30.51
N PRO A 7 -9.68 48.75 -29.98
CA PRO A 7 -8.89 48.71 -28.74
C PRO A 7 -9.73 48.37 -27.50
N VAL A 8 -11.02 48.73 -27.46
CA VAL A 8 -11.92 48.42 -26.33
C VAL A 8 -12.21 46.92 -26.26
N LEU A 9 -12.42 46.26 -27.41
CA LEU A 9 -12.61 44.81 -27.48
C LEU A 9 -11.32 44.03 -27.13
N PHE A 10 -10.15 44.61 -27.41
CA PHE A 10 -8.86 44.00 -27.05
C PHE A 10 -8.61 44.08 -25.54
N ILE A 11 -8.91 45.23 -24.92
CA ILE A 11 -8.78 45.44 -23.47
C ILE A 11 -9.80 44.57 -22.70
N SER A 12 -11.05 44.45 -23.18
CA SER A 12 -12.04 43.59 -22.53
C SER A 12 -11.70 42.11 -22.64
N GLY A 13 -11.10 41.66 -23.75
CA GLY A 13 -10.59 40.30 -23.91
C GLY A 13 -9.45 39.96 -22.95
N LEU A 14 -8.50 40.89 -22.74
CA LEU A 14 -7.39 40.73 -21.79
C LEU A 14 -7.88 40.68 -20.33
N LEU A 15 -8.86 41.52 -19.96
CA LEU A 15 -9.48 41.48 -18.64
C LEU A 15 -10.19 40.15 -18.38
N LEU A 16 -10.94 39.65 -19.36
CA LEU A 16 -11.65 38.37 -19.23
C LEU A 16 -10.65 37.19 -19.10
N ALA A 17 -9.58 37.18 -19.89
CA ALA A 17 -8.53 36.17 -19.78
C ALA A 17 -7.83 36.21 -18.41
N GLY A 18 -7.58 37.40 -17.87
CA GLY A 18 -7.01 37.58 -16.53
C GLY A 18 -7.93 37.07 -15.42
N VAL A 19 -9.24 37.34 -15.50
CA VAL A 19 -10.22 36.85 -14.53
C VAL A 19 -10.35 35.32 -14.59
N LEU A 20 -10.35 34.73 -15.79
CA LEU A 20 -10.40 33.29 -15.96
C LEU A 20 -9.12 32.60 -15.43
N ALA A 21 -7.94 33.17 -15.69
CA ALA A 21 -6.69 32.68 -15.16
C ALA A 21 -6.64 32.78 -13.61
N TYR A 22 -7.15 33.87 -13.05
CA TYR A 22 -7.23 34.06 -11.60
C TYR A 22 -8.25 33.10 -10.95
N ALA A 23 -9.39 32.87 -11.58
CA ALA A 23 -10.37 31.88 -11.14
C ALA A 23 -9.81 30.45 -11.19
N PHE A 24 -9.05 30.11 -12.24
CA PHE A 24 -8.38 28.81 -12.34
C PHE A 24 -7.30 28.64 -11.26
N PHE A 25 -6.55 29.70 -10.93
CA PHE A 25 -5.58 29.68 -9.84
C PHE A 25 -6.24 29.53 -8.46
N LEU A 26 -7.38 30.19 -8.23
CA LEU A 26 -8.16 30.05 -6.98
C LEU A 26 -8.81 28.67 -6.84
N LEU A 27 -9.27 28.08 -7.95
CA LEU A 27 -9.88 26.74 -7.98
C LEU A 27 -8.83 25.61 -8.01
N GLY A 28 -7.58 25.92 -8.37
CA GLY A 28 -6.48 24.97 -8.53
C GLY A 28 -5.59 24.79 -7.30
N GLN A 29 -5.92 25.41 -6.17
CA GLN A 29 -5.26 25.17 -4.88
C GLN A 29 -5.67 23.79 -4.35
N THR A 30 -5.14 22.72 -4.94
CA THR A 30 -5.17 21.41 -4.31
C THR A 30 -4.17 21.44 -3.16
N GLU A 31 -4.64 21.23 -1.93
CA GLU A 31 -3.77 21.05 -0.78
C GLU A 31 -2.75 19.97 -1.12
N ALA A 32 -1.46 20.32 -1.01
CA ALA A 32 -0.39 19.34 -1.06
C ALA A 32 -0.68 18.25 -0.02
N PRO A 33 -0.43 16.95 -0.32
CA PRO A 33 -0.67 15.87 0.63
C PRO A 33 0.08 16.18 1.93
N SER A 34 -0.68 16.48 2.99
CA SER A 34 -0.14 16.81 4.30
C SER A 34 0.61 15.60 4.84
N ARG A 35 1.84 15.81 5.35
CA ARG A 35 2.57 14.78 6.08
C ARG A 35 1.67 14.24 7.20
N PRO A 36 1.67 12.93 7.48
CA PRO A 36 0.92 12.40 8.62
C PRO A 36 1.37 13.15 9.88
N SER A 37 0.43 13.88 10.47
CA SER A 37 0.69 14.66 11.67
C SER A 37 0.80 13.70 12.87
N VAL A 38 1.62 14.06 13.85
CA VAL A 38 1.87 13.28 15.09
C VAL A 38 0.55 12.86 15.79
N SER A 39 -0.53 13.59 15.56
CA SER A 39 -1.88 13.26 16.03
C SER A 39 -2.41 11.91 15.53
N SER A 40 -2.04 11.44 14.33
CA SER A 40 -2.52 10.15 13.80
C SER A 40 -1.77 8.97 14.42
N ALA A 41 -0.51 9.17 14.81
CA ALA A 41 0.31 8.15 15.46
C ALA A 41 -0.17 7.86 16.88
N ALA A 42 -0.51 8.91 17.66
CA ALA A 42 -1.09 8.76 18.99
C ALA A 42 -2.46 8.05 18.95
N ALA A 43 -3.35 8.46 18.04
CA ALA A 43 -4.65 7.80 17.85
C ALA A 43 -4.54 6.34 17.35
N GLY A 44 -3.46 5.99 16.65
CA GLY A 44 -3.16 4.62 16.24
C GLY A 44 -2.65 3.74 17.39
N ALA A 45 -1.81 4.32 18.26
CA ALA A 45 -1.30 3.65 19.45
C ALA A 45 -2.43 3.23 20.40
N ASP A 46 -3.44 4.07 20.59
CA ASP A 46 -4.61 3.76 21.42
C ASP A 46 -5.43 2.59 20.86
N LYS A 47 -5.60 2.52 19.53
CA LYS A 47 -6.30 1.40 18.88
C LYS A 47 -5.52 0.08 18.99
N ALA A 48 -4.20 0.14 18.82
CA ALA A 48 -3.35 -1.04 18.95
C ALA A 48 -3.37 -1.58 20.39
N ALA A 49 -3.26 -0.69 21.39
CA ALA A 49 -3.35 -1.05 22.80
C ALA A 49 -4.69 -1.70 23.15
N ALA A 50 -5.81 -1.15 22.65
CA ALA A 50 -7.13 -1.72 22.85
C ALA A 50 -7.28 -3.10 22.20
N ALA A 51 -6.77 -3.29 20.98
CA ALA A 51 -6.79 -4.58 20.29
C ALA A 51 -5.98 -5.64 21.07
N VAL A 52 -4.77 -5.30 21.53
CA VAL A 52 -3.93 -6.21 22.32
C VAL A 52 -4.56 -6.53 23.68
N ALA A 53 -5.22 -5.55 24.31
CA ALA A 53 -5.93 -5.76 25.57
C ALA A 53 -7.09 -6.75 25.43
N ALA A 54 -7.78 -6.76 24.28
CA ALA A 54 -8.88 -7.68 23.99
C ALA A 54 -8.44 -9.11 23.61
N MET A 55 -7.15 -9.32 23.29
CA MET A 55 -6.62 -10.63 22.89
C MET A 55 -6.35 -11.57 24.07
N THR A 56 -6.58 -12.85 23.83
CA THR A 56 -6.04 -13.98 24.60
C THR A 56 -4.51 -14.02 24.54
N PRO A 57 -3.83 -14.69 25.51
CA PRO A 57 -2.39 -14.90 25.44
C PRO A 57 -1.93 -15.56 24.14
N GLU A 58 -2.69 -16.54 23.65
CA GLU A 58 -2.41 -17.27 22.42
C GLU A 58 -2.45 -16.36 21.18
N GLU A 59 -3.47 -15.50 21.08
CA GLU A 59 -3.57 -14.50 20.00
C GLU A 59 -2.42 -13.49 20.07
N ARG A 60 -2.01 -13.04 21.26
CA ARG A 60 -0.86 -12.14 21.43
C ARG A 60 0.43 -12.78 20.95
N VAL A 61 0.67 -14.05 21.30
CA VAL A 61 1.82 -14.81 20.77
C VAL A 61 1.70 -14.96 19.27
N GLY A 62 0.52 -15.28 18.75
CA GLY A 62 0.23 -15.37 17.32
C GLY A 62 0.63 -14.10 16.57
N GLN A 63 0.29 -12.92 17.09
CA GLN A 63 0.65 -11.63 16.50
C GLN A 63 2.16 -11.38 16.40
N LEU A 64 2.97 -12.02 17.25
CA LEU A 64 4.44 -11.94 17.20
C LEU A 64 5.05 -12.91 16.16
N MET A 65 4.25 -13.84 15.63
CA MET A 65 4.72 -14.85 14.69
C MET A 65 4.45 -14.46 13.24
N MET A 66 5.43 -14.74 12.39
CA MET A 66 5.30 -14.71 10.93
C MET A 66 5.74 -16.06 10.38
N ILE A 67 4.86 -16.71 9.63
CA ILE A 67 5.13 -18.06 9.11
C ILE A 67 5.01 -18.12 7.58
N GLY A 68 5.72 -19.05 6.96
CA GLY A 68 5.51 -19.39 5.56
C GLY A 68 4.35 -20.37 5.37
N ILE A 69 3.78 -20.40 4.17
CA ILE A 69 2.87 -21.47 3.72
C ILE A 69 3.52 -22.27 2.58
N MET A 70 3.11 -23.52 2.43
CA MET A 70 3.82 -24.46 1.55
C MET A 70 3.46 -24.33 0.08
N GLY A 71 2.22 -23.97 -0.24
CA GLY A 71 1.72 -23.94 -1.61
C GLY A 71 1.18 -22.58 -2.05
N PRO A 72 0.74 -22.48 -3.31
CA PRO A 72 0.15 -21.26 -3.88
C PRO A 72 -1.33 -21.09 -3.51
N GLU A 73 -1.92 -21.98 -2.70
CA GLU A 73 -3.33 -21.93 -2.36
C GLU A 73 -3.53 -22.16 -0.86
N LEU A 74 -4.62 -21.60 -0.32
CA LEU A 74 -5.09 -21.96 1.01
C LEU A 74 -5.84 -23.29 0.93
N ASP A 75 -5.10 -24.36 0.67
CA ASP A 75 -5.62 -25.72 0.61
C ASP A 75 -5.91 -26.30 2.01
N THR A 76 -6.35 -27.55 2.06
CA THR A 76 -6.65 -28.21 3.35
C THR A 76 -5.41 -28.30 4.25
N ALA A 77 -4.22 -28.52 3.70
CA ALA A 77 -3.00 -28.63 4.48
C ALA A 77 -2.59 -27.27 5.07
N ALA A 78 -2.66 -26.20 4.29
CA ALA A 78 -2.41 -24.83 4.74
C ALA A 78 -3.45 -24.38 5.77
N ALA A 79 -4.73 -24.70 5.57
CA ALA A 79 -5.79 -24.41 6.53
C ALA A 79 -5.57 -25.12 7.87
N GLN A 80 -5.12 -26.38 7.84
CA GLN A 80 -4.74 -27.12 9.04
C GLN A 80 -3.45 -26.57 9.69
N GLN A 81 -2.47 -26.12 8.90
CA GLN A 81 -1.28 -25.47 9.42
C GLN A 81 -1.65 -24.22 10.23
N LEU A 82 -2.53 -23.37 9.70
CA LEU A 82 -3.01 -22.17 10.39
C LEU A 82 -3.90 -22.47 11.59
N ALA A 83 -4.61 -23.61 11.59
CA ALA A 83 -5.38 -24.04 12.75
C ALA A 83 -4.48 -24.53 13.90
N ARG A 84 -3.35 -25.20 13.58
CA ARG A 84 -2.40 -25.72 14.58
C ARG A 84 -1.44 -24.64 15.10
N CYS A 85 -1.08 -23.70 14.25
CA CYS A 85 -0.21 -22.56 14.56
C CYS A 85 -0.94 -21.28 14.14
N PRO A 86 -1.70 -20.65 15.05
CA PRO A 86 -2.47 -19.44 14.75
C PRO A 86 -1.56 -18.20 14.66
N ALA A 87 -0.62 -18.22 13.72
CA ALA A 87 0.24 -17.09 13.45
C ALA A 87 -0.58 -15.92 12.89
N GLY A 88 -0.27 -14.72 13.37
CA GLY A 88 -0.92 -13.49 12.96
C GLY A 88 -0.41 -12.96 11.63
N ASN A 89 0.74 -13.41 11.14
CA ASN A 89 1.38 -12.87 9.95
C ASN A 89 1.93 -13.96 9.02
N ILE A 90 2.06 -13.65 7.74
CA ILE A 90 2.52 -14.56 6.69
C ILE A 90 3.70 -13.97 5.92
N ILE A 91 4.66 -14.80 5.54
CA ILE A 91 5.69 -14.47 4.56
C ILE A 91 5.57 -15.38 3.33
N PHE A 92 5.58 -14.77 2.15
CA PHE A 92 5.56 -15.48 0.87
C PHE A 92 6.95 -15.71 0.29
N PHE A 93 7.08 -16.83 -0.41
CA PHE A 93 8.23 -17.23 -1.22
C PHE A 93 7.80 -17.56 -2.65
N ASP A 94 8.74 -17.88 -3.54
CA ASP A 94 8.45 -18.19 -4.96
C ASP A 94 7.39 -19.30 -5.12
N ARG A 95 7.38 -20.31 -4.24
CA ARG A 95 6.40 -21.40 -4.23
C ARG A 95 4.94 -20.93 -4.02
N ASN A 96 4.73 -19.70 -3.55
CA ASN A 96 3.42 -19.13 -3.29
C ASN A 96 2.92 -18.23 -4.44
N MET A 97 3.77 -17.96 -5.44
CA MET A 97 3.57 -16.88 -6.41
C MET A 97 3.60 -17.37 -7.86
N VAL A 98 2.48 -17.91 -8.33
CA VAL A 98 2.32 -18.41 -9.70
C VAL A 98 1.94 -17.29 -10.67
N SER A 99 1.00 -16.43 -10.28
CA SER A 99 0.58 -15.28 -11.09
C SER A 99 -0.03 -14.17 -10.22
N PRO A 100 -0.10 -12.91 -10.68
CA PRO A 100 -0.71 -11.82 -9.90
C PRO A 100 -2.16 -12.11 -9.48
N VAL A 101 -2.94 -12.75 -10.36
CA VAL A 101 -4.34 -13.11 -10.07
C VAL A 101 -4.42 -14.16 -8.96
N GLN A 102 -3.57 -15.19 -9.02
CA GLN A 102 -3.52 -16.24 -7.99
C GLN A 102 -3.03 -15.66 -6.65
N VAL A 103 -1.95 -14.86 -6.65
CA VAL A 103 -1.42 -14.23 -5.42
C VAL A 103 -2.47 -13.33 -4.76
N ARG A 104 -3.25 -12.59 -5.55
CA ARG A 104 -4.37 -11.78 -5.06
C ARG A 104 -5.43 -12.64 -4.39
N LYS A 105 -5.79 -13.78 -4.99
CA LYS A 105 -6.76 -14.73 -4.41
C LYS A 105 -6.24 -15.27 -3.07
N LEU A 106 -5.02 -15.82 -3.06
CA LEU A 106 -4.38 -16.36 -1.86
C LEU A 106 -4.29 -15.31 -0.74
N THR A 107 -3.88 -14.09 -1.07
CA THR A 107 -3.80 -12.96 -0.12
C THR A 107 -5.15 -12.66 0.51
N LYS A 108 -6.23 -12.63 -0.29
CA LYS A 108 -7.59 -12.39 0.23
C LYS A 108 -8.03 -13.49 1.18
N GLU A 109 -7.80 -14.75 0.82
CA GLU A 109 -8.19 -15.92 1.61
C GLU A 109 -7.45 -15.95 2.96
N LEU A 110 -6.13 -15.70 2.96
CA LEU A 110 -5.33 -15.64 4.18
C LEU A 110 -5.74 -14.48 5.10
N ARG A 111 -6.00 -13.29 4.54
CA ARG A 111 -6.50 -12.15 5.31
C ARG A 111 -7.78 -12.49 6.02
N GLN A 112 -8.77 -13.01 5.29
CA GLN A 112 -10.05 -13.41 5.88
C GLN A 112 -9.87 -14.47 6.96
N ARG A 113 -9.05 -15.50 6.70
CA ARG A 113 -8.83 -16.59 7.66
C ARG A 113 -8.19 -16.12 8.97
N ILE A 114 -7.19 -15.25 8.90
CA ILE A 114 -6.44 -14.78 10.07
C ILE A 114 -7.21 -13.70 10.84
N GLU A 115 -7.88 -12.79 10.12
CA GLU A 115 -8.72 -11.76 10.74
C GLU A 115 -9.89 -12.37 11.50
N MET A 116 -10.52 -13.44 10.98
CA MET A 116 -11.56 -14.18 11.72
C MET A 116 -11.06 -14.80 13.02
N HIS A 117 -9.76 -15.08 13.15
CA HIS A 117 -9.21 -15.69 14.35
C HIS A 117 -8.83 -14.65 15.42
N SER A 118 -8.18 -13.55 15.02
CA SER A 118 -7.59 -12.58 15.96
C SER A 118 -8.27 -11.21 15.97
N GLY A 119 -9.21 -10.95 15.06
CA GLY A 119 -9.82 -9.63 14.85
C GLY A 119 -8.85 -8.59 14.24
N VAL A 120 -7.63 -9.00 13.88
CA VAL A 120 -6.58 -8.13 13.34
C VAL A 120 -6.15 -8.64 11.96
N LEU A 121 -5.98 -7.71 11.03
CA LEU A 121 -5.49 -8.01 9.69
C LEU A 121 -4.02 -8.47 9.74
N PRO A 122 -3.66 -9.55 9.02
CA PRO A 122 -2.28 -10.01 8.99
C PRO A 122 -1.38 -9.08 8.18
N PHE A 123 -0.12 -8.95 8.61
CA PHE A 123 0.93 -8.57 7.67
C PHE A 123 1.23 -9.74 6.72
N ILE A 124 1.38 -9.40 5.44
CA ILE A 124 1.82 -10.34 4.40
C ILE A 124 3.09 -9.78 3.79
N ALA A 125 4.21 -10.45 4.06
CA ALA A 125 5.55 -10.02 3.67
C ALA A 125 6.12 -10.87 2.53
N LEU A 126 7.16 -10.35 1.89
CA LEU A 126 8.00 -11.03 0.91
C LEU A 126 9.32 -10.27 0.78
N ASP A 127 10.37 -10.95 0.33
CA ASP A 127 11.65 -10.29 0.01
C ASP A 127 11.63 -9.80 -1.44
N GLN A 128 11.46 -8.50 -1.64
CA GLN A 128 11.55 -7.82 -2.94
C GLN A 128 12.62 -6.74 -2.93
N GLU A 129 13.88 -7.17 -2.90
CA GLU A 129 15.03 -6.28 -2.79
C GLU A 129 15.47 -5.80 -4.17
N GLY A 130 15.53 -6.72 -5.15
CA GLY A 130 16.08 -6.47 -6.48
C GLY A 130 17.13 -7.50 -6.88
N GLY A 131 17.57 -7.45 -8.14
CA GLY A 131 18.58 -8.36 -8.68
C GLY A 131 18.28 -9.85 -8.44
N ARG A 132 19.10 -10.51 -7.60
CA ARG A 132 18.97 -11.94 -7.30
C ARG A 132 17.86 -12.25 -6.30
N VAL A 133 17.51 -11.31 -5.42
CA VAL A 133 16.45 -11.44 -4.41
C VAL A 133 15.21 -10.71 -4.91
N LEU A 134 14.60 -11.31 -5.93
CA LEU A 134 13.38 -10.82 -6.56
C LEU A 134 12.41 -11.97 -6.76
N ARG A 135 11.15 -11.77 -6.37
CA ARG A 135 10.03 -12.69 -6.58
C ARG A 135 9.23 -12.26 -7.81
N MET A 136 8.55 -13.22 -8.44
CA MET A 136 7.69 -13.00 -9.62
C MET A 136 8.40 -12.29 -10.79
N ARG A 137 9.61 -12.77 -11.14
CA ARG A 137 10.34 -12.29 -12.32
C ARG A 137 9.44 -12.30 -13.56
N GLY A 138 9.32 -11.15 -14.22
CA GLY A 138 8.48 -10.98 -15.41
C GLY A 138 7.06 -10.47 -15.14
N SER A 139 6.60 -10.43 -13.88
CA SER A 139 5.33 -9.77 -13.51
C SER A 139 5.51 -8.32 -13.04
N PHE A 140 6.75 -7.92 -12.76
CA PHE A 140 7.13 -6.58 -12.30
C PHE A 140 8.26 -6.02 -13.17
N PRO A 141 8.43 -4.68 -13.21
CA PRO A 141 9.63 -4.07 -13.75
C PRO A 141 10.89 -4.61 -13.08
N ALA A 142 12.00 -4.63 -13.81
CA ALA A 142 13.29 -5.00 -13.23
C ALA A 142 13.70 -3.98 -12.16
N ILE A 143 14.04 -4.48 -10.97
CA ILE A 143 14.60 -3.69 -9.87
C ILE A 143 16.11 -3.97 -9.84
N PRO A 144 16.97 -2.94 -9.91
CA PRO A 144 18.42 -3.12 -9.85
C PRO A 144 18.84 -3.77 -8.53
N SER A 145 19.99 -4.44 -8.50
CA SER A 145 20.56 -4.93 -7.25
C SER A 145 21.09 -3.77 -6.40
N GLU A 146 21.24 -3.99 -5.10
CA GLU A 146 21.91 -3.07 -4.19
C GLU A 146 23.36 -2.78 -4.63
N GLU A 147 24.04 -3.75 -5.25
CA GLU A 147 25.38 -3.57 -5.85
C GLU A 147 25.34 -2.62 -7.05
N ASP A 148 24.35 -2.75 -7.93
CA ASP A 148 24.21 -1.90 -9.11
C ASP A 148 23.90 -0.45 -8.70
N ILE A 149 23.05 -0.25 -7.69
CA ILE A 149 22.78 1.07 -7.10
C ILE A 149 24.07 1.63 -6.49
N GLY A 150 24.81 0.84 -5.69
CA GLY A 150 26.07 1.28 -5.10
C GLY A 150 27.12 1.72 -6.12
N ARG A 151 27.13 1.12 -7.32
CA ARG A 151 28.02 1.51 -8.43
C ARG A 151 27.66 2.83 -9.08
N THR A 152 26.41 3.31 -8.97
CA THR A 152 26.03 4.58 -9.58
C THR A 152 26.59 5.78 -8.81
N GLY A 153 26.87 5.62 -7.52
CA GLY A 153 27.41 6.68 -6.67
C GLY A 153 26.42 7.81 -6.37
N ASP A 154 25.13 7.51 -6.47
CA ASP A 154 24.00 8.42 -6.14
C ASP A 154 23.46 8.10 -4.73
#